data_AF-A0AA41ZEZ8-F1
#
_entry.id   AF-A0AA41ZEZ8-F1
#
_cell.length_a   1.000
_cell.length_b   1.000
_cell.length_c   1.000
_cell.angle_alpha   90.00
_cell.angle_beta   90.00
_cell.angle_gamma   90.00
#
_symmetry.space_group_name_H-M   'P 1'
#
loop_
_entity.id
_entity.type
_entity.pdbx_description
1 polymer ?
#
loop_
_entity_poly.entity_id
_entity_poly.type
_entity_poly.pdbx_seq_one_letter_code
_entity_poly.pdbx_strand_id
1 'polypeptide(L)'
;MATFLVVLSRDTDVSDDMITAHRAFLADLRAEKRLGLAGPFKDVRGGAYILEAETLSMAQEEAARDPLISEGIAQATVHEWAAHA
;
A
#
# COMPACT_ATOMS: atom_id res chain seq x y z
N MET A 1 -8.28 8.14 -14.11
CA MET A 1 -7.56 7.79 -12.87
C MET A 1 -8.45 8.16 -11.71
N ALA A 2 -8.65 7.22 -10.80
CA ALA A 2 -9.34 7.38 -9.54
C ALA A 2 -8.35 7.17 -8.40
N THR A 3 -8.64 7.83 -7.28
CA THR A 3 -7.84 7.76 -6.06
C THR A 3 -8.34 6.62 -5.18
N PHE A 4 -7.43 5.83 -4.64
CA PHE A 4 -7.72 4.72 -3.74
C PHE A 4 -6.95 4.87 -2.44
N LEU A 5 -7.61 4.58 -1.32
CA LEU A 5 -6.97 4.41 -0.03
C LEU A 5 -6.66 2.93 0.17
N VAL A 6 -5.39 2.60 0.33
CA VAL A 6 -4.93 1.26 0.70
C VAL A 6 -4.58 1.28 2.18
N VAL A 7 -5.21 0.40 2.95
CA VAL A 7 -4.94 0.20 4.38
C VAL A 7 -4.33 -1.18 4.56
N LEU A 8 -3.15 -1.22 5.18
CA LEU A 8 -2.44 -2.44 5.52
C LEU A 8 -2.58 -2.71 7.01
N SER A 9 -2.91 -3.95 7.38
CA SER A 9 -2.91 -4.44 8.75
C SER A 9 -2.04 -5.68 8.89
N ARG A 10 -1.38 -5.84 10.03
CA ARG A 10 -0.59 -7.02 10.37
C ARG A 10 -0.55 -7.25 11.88
N ASP A 11 -0.46 -8.51 12.27
CA ASP A 11 -0.36 -8.91 13.68
C ASP A 11 1.07 -9.28 14.11
N THR A 12 1.94 -9.53 13.13
CA THR A 12 3.32 -10.00 13.31
C THR A 12 4.34 -8.90 13.02
N ASP A 13 5.51 -9.02 13.64
CA ASP A 13 6.67 -8.20 13.30
C ASP A 13 7.20 -8.54 11.90
N VAL A 14 7.73 -7.52 11.23
CA VAL A 14 8.26 -7.62 9.86
C VAL A 14 9.77 -7.48 9.96
N SER A 15 10.51 -8.33 9.25
CA SER A 15 11.97 -8.22 9.17
C SER A 15 12.41 -6.97 8.40
N ASP A 16 13.63 -6.50 8.67
CA ASP A 16 14.19 -5.33 7.98
C ASP A 16 14.27 -5.52 6.46
N ASP A 17 14.53 -6.74 6.00
CA ASP A 17 14.56 -7.09 4.57
C ASP A 17 13.18 -6.90 3.92
N MET A 18 12.12 -7.31 4.61
CA MET A 18 10.74 -7.16 4.12
C MET A 18 10.26 -5.71 4.17
N ILE A 19 10.66 -4.94 5.19
CA ILE A 19 10.45 -3.49 5.21
C ILE A 19 11.18 -2.81 4.05
N THR A 20 12.39 -3.25 3.72
CA THR A 20 13.17 -2.72 2.60
C THR A 20 12.48 -3.01 1.26
N ALA A 21 12.02 -4.26 1.07
CA ALA A 21 11.27 -4.66 -0.12
C ALA A 21 9.96 -3.86 -0.29
N HIS A 22 9.21 -3.69 0.80
CA HIS A 22 8.01 -2.84 0.81
C HIS A 22 8.30 -1.39 0.41
N ARG A 23 9.38 -0.80 0.95
CA ARG A 23 9.78 0.57 0.59
C ARG A 23 10.19 0.69 -0.87
N ALA A 24 10.82 -0.33 -1.45
CA ALA A 24 11.16 -0.36 -2.86
C ALA A 24 9.89 -0.38 -3.74
N PHE A 25 8.91 -1.22 -3.39
CA PHE A 25 7.59 -1.21 -4.05
C PHE A 25 6.93 0.18 -4.02
N LEU A 26 6.91 0.85 -2.85
CA LEU A 26 6.39 2.22 -2.76
C LEU A 26 7.23 3.24 -3.55
N ALA A 27 8.54 3.02 -3.69
CA ALA A 27 9.40 3.88 -4.50
C ALA A 27 9.06 3.76 -5.99
N ASP A 28 8.77 2.55 -6.49
CA ASP A 28 8.36 2.31 -7.88
C ASP A 28 7.02 3.00 -8.18
N LEU A 29 6.02 2.84 -7.31
CA LEU A 29 4.74 3.54 -7.45
C LEU A 29 4.91 5.06 -7.45
N ARG A 30 5.85 5.59 -6.67
CA ARG A 30 6.18 7.02 -6.66
C ARG A 30 6.85 7.46 -7.96
N ALA A 31 7.77 6.66 -8.51
CA ALA A 31 8.40 6.92 -9.79
C ALA A 31 7.38 6.95 -10.94
N GLU A 32 6.36 6.10 -10.86
CA GLU A 32 5.22 6.05 -11.79
C GLU A 32 4.20 7.18 -11.56
N LYS A 33 4.40 8.04 -10.55
CA LYS A 33 3.45 9.09 -10.11
C LYS A 33 2.07 8.55 -9.71
N ARG A 34 2.03 7.30 -9.24
CA ARG A 34 0.82 6.63 -8.76
C ARG A 34 0.70 6.61 -7.24
N LEU A 35 1.75 7.00 -6.52
CA LEU A 35 1.73 7.08 -5.05
C LEU A 35 1.52 8.51 -4.54
N GLY A 36 0.50 8.70 -3.71
CA GLY A 36 0.27 9.91 -2.93
C GLY A 36 0.97 9.89 -1.57
N LEU A 37 0.24 10.22 -0.51
CA LEU A 37 0.72 10.09 0.87
C LEU A 37 0.87 8.60 1.23
N ALA A 38 1.93 8.26 1.95
CA ALA A 38 2.20 6.91 2.43
C ALA A 38 2.91 6.97 3.78
N GLY A 39 2.53 6.09 4.71
CA GLY A 39 3.21 6.00 5.99
C GLY A 39 2.67 4.90 6.90
N PRO A 40 3.46 4.48 7.90
CA PRO A 40 3.01 3.52 8.91
C PRO A 40 2.01 4.17 9.88
N PHE A 41 1.18 3.34 10.50
CA PHE A 41 0.43 3.75 11.68
C PHE A 41 1.36 3.89 12.89
N LYS A 42 0.98 4.72 13.87
CA LYS A 42 1.82 5.03 15.04
C LYS A 42 2.06 3.82 15.95
N ASP A 43 1.13 2.87 15.96
CA ASP A 43 1.23 1.60 16.68
C ASP A 43 2.03 0.54 15.91
N VAL A 44 2.51 0.87 14.71
CA VAL A 44 3.37 0.05 13.86
C VAL A 44 2.72 -1.26 13.41
N ARG A 45 1.41 -1.44 13.62
CA ARG A 45 0.65 -2.65 13.20
C ARG A 45 0.12 -2.59 11.77
N GLY A 46 0.72 -1.74 10.95
CA GLY A 46 0.30 -1.52 9.57
C GLY A 46 0.63 -0.12 9.08
N GLY A 47 -0.11 0.32 8.09
CA GLY A 47 0.04 1.63 7.49
C GLY A 47 -1.03 1.90 6.45
N ALA A 48 -0.92 3.06 5.82
CA ALA A 48 -1.78 3.39 4.70
C ALA A 48 -1.01 4.13 3.62
N TYR A 49 -1.49 4.00 2.39
CA TYR A 49 -1.06 4.83 1.29
C TYR A 49 -2.19 5.16 0.33
N ILE A 50 -2.02 6.26 -0.39
CA ILE A 50 -2.89 6.69 -1.48
C ILE A 50 -2.32 6.15 -2.78
N LEU A 51 -3.14 5.43 -3.54
CA LEU A 51 -2.80 4.85 -4.84
C LEU A 51 -3.70 5.40 -5.93
N GLU A 52 -3.11 5.77 -7.06
CA GLU A 52 -3.83 6.12 -8.28
C GLU A 52 -3.88 4.92 -9.24
N ALA A 53 -5.09 4.57 -9.67
CA ALA A 53 -5.35 3.50 -10.63
C ALA A 53 -6.58 3.81 -11.50
N GLU A 54 -6.85 3.01 -12.54
CA GLU A 54 -8.04 3.23 -13.38
C GLU A 54 -9.31 2.62 -12.78
N THR A 55 -9.19 1.51 -12.07
CA THR A 55 -10.31 0.75 -11.51
C THR A 55 -9.95 0.15 -10.16
N LEU A 56 -10.96 -0.22 -9.38
CA LEU A 56 -10.78 -0.92 -8.09
C LEU A 56 -10.02 -2.24 -8.26
N SER A 57 -10.30 -3.03 -9.31
CA SER A 57 -9.60 -4.29 -9.57
C SER A 57 -8.10 -4.06 -9.77
N MET A 58 -7.74 -3.06 -10.58
CA MET A 58 -6.32 -2.72 -10.81
C MET A 58 -5.65 -2.23 -9.53
N ALA A 59 -6.35 -1.45 -8.70
CA ALA A 59 -5.82 -1.01 -7.41
C ALA A 59 -5.59 -2.20 -6.45
N GLN A 60 -6.50 -3.17 -6.44
CA GLN A 60 -6.37 -4.41 -5.64
C GLN A 60 -5.24 -5.30 -6.14
N GLU A 61 -5.12 -5.48 -7.45
CA GLU A 61 -4.02 -6.22 -8.08
C GLU A 61 -2.67 -5.58 -7.77
N GLU A 62 -2.57 -4.25 -7.85
CA GLU A 62 -1.36 -3.52 -7.48
C GLU A 62 -1.03 -3.67 -5.99
N ALA A 63 -2.01 -3.50 -5.11
CA ALA A 63 -1.82 -3.67 -3.67
C ALA A 63 -1.39 -5.11 -3.30
N ALA A 64 -1.88 -6.12 -4.03
CA ALA A 64 -1.50 -7.52 -3.84
C ALA A 64 -0.05 -7.83 -4.25
N ARG A 65 0.60 -6.95 -5.03
CA ARG A 65 2.02 -7.06 -5.39
C ARG A 65 2.97 -6.52 -4.31
N ASP A 66 2.45 -5.83 -3.30
CA ASP A 66 3.25 -5.41 -2.15
C ASP A 66 3.89 -6.65 -1.51
N PRO A 67 5.21 -6.70 -1.32
CA PRO A 67 5.90 -7.86 -0.74
C PRO A 67 5.33 -8.29 0.61
N LEU A 68 4.80 -7.37 1.42
CA LEU A 68 4.18 -7.74 2.70
C LEU A 68 2.87 -8.51 2.51
N ILE A 69 2.16 -8.26 1.42
CA ILE A 69 0.90 -8.93 1.09
C ILE A 69 1.16 -10.24 0.36
N SER A 70 2.04 -10.25 -0.63
CA SER A 70 2.33 -11.46 -1.43
C SER A 70 2.97 -12.57 -0.58
N GLU A 71 3.76 -12.22 0.43
CA GLU A 71 4.34 -13.16 1.40
C GLU A 71 3.39 -13.50 2.57
N GLY A 72 2.17 -12.96 2.57
CA GLY A 72 1.16 -13.24 3.60
C GLY A 72 1.46 -12.66 4.98
N ILE A 73 2.35 -11.67 5.07
CA ILE A 73 2.76 -11.03 6.33
C ILE A 73 1.74 -9.97 6.78
N ALA A 74 1.10 -9.32 5.82
CA ALA A 74 0.06 -8.32 6.04
C ALA A 74 -1.16 -8.60 5.17
N GLN A 75 -2.27 -7.93 5.50
CA GLN A 75 -3.49 -7.89 4.71
C GLN A 75 -3.74 -6.47 4.23
N ALA A 76 -4.27 -6.33 3.01
CA ALA A 76 -4.61 -5.05 2.44
C ALA A 76 -6.13 -4.95 2.23
N THR A 77 -6.69 -3.81 2.61
CA THR A 77 -8.04 -3.40 2.19
C THR A 77 -7.91 -2.18 1.29
N VAL A 78 -8.59 -2.21 0.14
CA VAL A 78 -8.55 -1.15 -0.86
C VAL A 78 -9.94 -0.51 -0.96
N HIS A 79 -10.00 0.81 -0.82
CA HIS A 79 -11.22 1.59 -0.94
C HIS A 79 -11.05 2.63 -2.03
N GLU A 80 -12.01 2.71 -2.95
CA GLU A 80 -12.13 3.90 -3.80
C GLU A 80 -12.41 5.11 -2.92
N TRP A 81 -11.66 6.19 -3.13
CA TRP A 81 -11.63 7.32 -2.21
C TRP A 81 -11.86 8.64 -2.93
N ALA A 82 -12.97 9.30 -2.62
CA ALA A 82 -13.29 10.65 -3.10
C ALA A 82 -12.50 11.72 -2.31
N ALA A 83 -11.18 11.67 -2.43
CA ALA A 83 -10.27 12.60 -1.76
C ALA A 83 -10.47 14.04 -2.28
N HIS A 84 -10.37 15.01 -1.37
CA HIS A 84 -10.31 16.42 -1.71
C HIS A 84 -9.02 17.01 -1.10
N ALA A 85 -8.43 17.97 -1.81
CA ALA A 85 -7.21 18.66 -1.40
C ALA A 85 -7.52 19.87 -0.51
#